data_AF-A0A929EC06-F1
#
_entry.id   AF-A0A929EC06-F1
#
_cell.length_a   1.000
_cell.length_b   1.000
_cell.length_c   1.000
_cell.angle_alpha   90.00
_cell.angle_beta   90.00
_cell.angle_gamma   90.00
#
_symmetry.space_group_name_H-M   'P 1'
#
loop_
_entity.id
_entity.type
_entity.pdbx_description
1 polymer ?
#
loop_
_entity_poly.entity_id
_entity_poly.type
_entity_poly.pdbx_seq_one_letter_code
_entity_poly.pdbx_strand_id
1 'polypeptide(L)' 'LLDRLEAEAEFTSDDENEAWICEVCGHVHYGKKALKVCPVCKHPQEYQSRLNSKK' A
#
# COMPACT_ATOMS: atom_id res chain seq x y z
N LEU A 1 21.81 1.35 -32.16
CA LEU A 1 22.13 2.36 -31.13
C LEU A 1 20.87 3.15 -30.84
N LEU A 2 19.97 2.52 -30.09
CA LEU A 2 18.86 3.05 -29.28
C LEU A 2 18.38 1.79 -28.52
N ASP A 3 19.09 1.45 -27.45
CA ASP A 3 18.68 1.81 -26.09
C ASP A 3 17.49 0.91 -25.67
N ARG A 4 17.74 -0.27 -25.09
CA ARG A 4 18.04 -0.51 -23.66
C ARG A 4 16.74 -0.81 -22.90
N LEU A 5 16.60 -2.09 -22.52
CA LEU A 5 15.97 -2.61 -21.28
C LEU A 5 14.72 -1.86 -20.76
N GLU A 6 13.52 -2.47 -20.83
CA GLU A 6 12.45 -2.24 -19.82
C GLU A 6 11.17 -3.11 -20.02
N ALA A 7 11.29 -4.36 -20.45
CA ALA A 7 10.11 -5.25 -20.59
C ALA A 7 10.24 -6.59 -19.84
N GLU A 8 11.05 -6.64 -18.77
CA GLU A 8 11.40 -7.91 -18.11
C GLU A 8 11.04 -8.00 -16.62
N ALA A 9 10.22 -7.10 -16.05
CA ALA A 9 9.79 -7.27 -14.64
C ALA A 9 8.48 -6.57 -14.21
N GLU A 10 7.55 -6.21 -15.10
CA GLU A 10 6.33 -5.48 -14.67
C GLU A 10 5.20 -6.40 -14.14
N PHE A 11 5.37 -7.71 -14.19
CA PHE A 11 4.35 -8.68 -13.74
C PHE A 11 4.83 -9.62 -12.63
N THR A 12 5.77 -9.19 -11.79
CA THR A 12 5.89 -9.84 -10.48
C THR A 12 4.71 -9.38 -9.62
N SER A 13 3.59 -10.05 -9.83
CA SER A 13 2.42 -10.00 -8.96
C SER A 13 2.80 -10.62 -7.62
N ASP A 14 3.60 -9.90 -6.83
CA ASP A 14 3.90 -10.21 -5.43
C ASP A 14 2.66 -9.80 -4.60
N ASP A 15 1.60 -10.56 -4.84
CA ASP A 15 0.26 -10.48 -4.29
C ASP A 15 0.28 -10.86 -2.80
N GLU A 16 1.04 -10.13 -1.97
CA GLU A 16 1.11 -10.45 -0.53
C GLU A 16 1.03 -9.23 0.39
N ASN A 17 1.20 -8.02 -0.14
CA ASN A 17 1.35 -6.82 0.68
C ASN A 17 0.16 -5.88 0.49
N GLU A 18 -1.00 -6.25 1.07
CA GLU A 18 -2.11 -5.31 1.26
C GLU A 18 -1.59 -4.07 2.02
N ALA A 19 -1.59 -2.91 1.36
CA ALA A 19 -1.22 -1.66 1.99
C ALA A 19 -2.49 -0.98 2.54
N TRP A 20 -2.36 -0.40 3.73
CA TRP A 20 -3.41 0.36 4.41
C TRP A 20 -2.93 1.78 4.62
N ILE A 21 -3.73 2.75 4.20
CA ILE A 21 -3.45 4.17 4.39
C ILE A 21 -4.46 4.77 5.35
N CYS A 22 -3.97 5.56 6.31
CA CYS A 22 -4.83 6.37 7.16
C CYS A 22 -5.24 7.65 6.42
N GLU A 23 -6.54 7.85 6.19
CA GLU A 23 -7.08 9.03 5.50
C GLU A 23 -7.02 10.32 6.34
N VAL A 24 -6.68 10.20 7.62
CA VAL A 24 -6.60 11.34 8.56
C VAL A 24 -5.20 11.91 8.64
N CYS A 25 -4.17 11.06 8.63
CA CYS A 25 -2.77 11.49 8.80
C CYS A 25 -1.83 11.10 7.66
N GLY A 26 -2.30 10.31 6.68
CA GLY A 26 -1.49 9.82 5.57
C GLY A 26 -0.52 8.68 5.93
N HIS A 27 -0.62 8.11 7.14
CA HIS A 27 0.24 6.98 7.53
C HIS A 27 -0.09 5.73 6.72
N VAL A 28 0.89 5.21 5.98
CA VAL A 28 0.82 3.93 5.27
C VAL A 28 1.43 2.82 6.11
N HIS A 29 0.72 1.71 6.25
CA HIS A 29 1.18 0.48 6.88
C HIS A 29 0.94 -0.71 5.94
N TYR A 30 1.88 -1.65 5.88
CA TYR A 30 1.82 -2.83 5.02
C TYR A 30 1.45 -4.06 5.85
N GLY A 31 0.38 -4.74 5.48
CA GLY A 31 -0.03 -5.98 6.15
C GLY A 31 -1.40 -6.48 5.73
N LYS A 32 -1.65 -7.78 5.91
CA LYS A 32 -2.90 -8.46 5.54
C LYS A 32 -4.16 -7.95 6.28
N LYS A 33 -4.02 -7.03 7.25
CA LYS A 33 -5.12 -6.48 8.04
C LYS A 33 -4.88 -5.01 8.36
N ALA A 34 -5.96 -4.23 8.39
CA ALA A 34 -5.97 -2.88 8.92
C ALA A 34 -5.59 -2.88 10.40
N LEU A 35 -4.91 -1.83 10.87
CA LEU A 35 -4.72 -1.64 12.29
C LEU A 35 -6.06 -1.28 12.95
N LYS A 36 -6.30 -1.72 14.18
CA LYS A 36 -7.50 -1.31 14.94
C LYS A 36 -7.49 0.19 15.23
N VAL A 37 -6.29 0.76 15.39
CA VAL A 37 -6.03 2.15 15.73
C VAL A 37 -4.77 2.59 14.99
N CYS A 38 -4.81 3.74 14.32
CA CYS A 38 -3.62 4.30 13.68
C CYS A 38 -2.60 4.75 14.75
N PRO A 39 -1.31 4.36 14.67
CA PRO A 39 -0.32 4.69 15.70
C PRO A 39 0.08 6.18 15.71
N VAL A 40 -0.23 6.92 14.63
CA VAL A 40 0.11 8.35 14.51
C VAL A 40 -1.00 9.23 15.07
N CYS A 41 -2.23 9.13 14.53
CA CYS A 41 -3.35 9.97 14.93
C CYS A 41 -4.28 9.34 15.98
N LYS A 42 -4.08 8.07 16.35
CA LYS A 42 -4.93 7.32 17.30
C LYS A 42 -6.40 7.21 16.89
N HIS A 43 -6.70 7.42 15.61
CA HIS A 43 -8.05 7.23 15.08
C HIS A 43 -8.36 5.74 14.85
N PRO A 44 -9.65 5.35 14.95
CA PRO A 44 -10.07 3.97 14.78
C PRO A 44 -9.89 3.45 13.35
N GLN A 45 -10.05 2.14 13.17
CA GLN A 45 -9.96 1.43 11.89
C GLN A 45 -10.82 2.02 10.77
N GLU A 46 -11.91 2.71 11.10
CA GLU A 46 -12.81 3.34 10.13
C GLU A 46 -12.11 4.34 9.20
N TYR A 47 -10.99 4.93 9.64
CA TYR A 47 -10.20 5.87 8.87
C TYR A 47 -9.01 5.22 8.13
N GLN A 48 -8.96 3.90 8.06
CA GLN A 48 -7.88 3.15 7.40
C GLN A 48 -8.42 2.44 6.16
N SER A 49 -8.00 2.93 5.01
CA SER A 49 -8.45 2.47 3.70
C SER A 49 -7.39 1.60 3.03
N ARG A 50 -7.82 0.59 2.26
CA ARG A 50 -6.90 -0.23 1.48
C ARG A 50 -6.33 0.58 0.32
N LEU A 51 -5.03 0.76 0.33
CA LEU A 51 -4.27 1.33 -0.77
C LEU A 51 -3.94 0.19 -1.75
N ASN A 52 -4.85 -0.06 -2.69
CA ASN A 52 -4.64 -1.07 -3.73
C ASN A 52 -3.78 -0.45 -4.84
N SER A 53 -2.48 -0.73 -4.83
CA SER A 53 -1.58 -0.29 -5.90
C SER A 53 -1.77 -1.18 -7.14
N LYS A 54 -2.94 -1.10 -7.77
CA LYS A 54 -3.14 -1.56 -9.14
C LYS A 54 -3.08 -0.35 -10.05
N LYS A 55 -1.90 -0.05 -10.57
CA LYS A 55 -1.79 0.69 -11.82
C LYS A 55 -0.60 0.21 -12.61
#